data_AF-A0A535QXB6-F1
#
_entry.id   AF-A0A535QXB6-F1
#
_cell.length_a   1.000
_cell.length_b   1.000
_cell.length_c   1.000
_cell.angle_alpha   90.00
_cell.angle_beta   90.00
_cell.angle_gamma   90.00
#
_symmetry.space_group_name_H-M   'P 1'
#
loop_
_entity.id
_entity.type
_entity.pdbx_description
1 polymer ?
#
loop_
_entity_poly.entity_id
_entity_poly.type
_entity_poly.pdbx_seq_one_letter_code
_entity_poly.pdbx_strand_id
1 'polypeptide(L)'
;MNWRHLGIVALALSVSACGMRAPAAGELSVNGHAVSLALYDSLVRAEQHRAEQVGIRVDATSRAGRTRLASMETSVIHELVRDAVVEQMAQARGIRITPAQLEQRLAAAEQAFGGTSAFDQALQSTDLKKSDFSALLRYRMLETQLAQVNAGEVNLQIETAVSRARVVVTIGPCANGRPYPACLAT
;
A
#
# COMPACT_ATOMS: atom_id res chain seq x y z
N MET A 1 41.27 66.19 -5.11
CA MET A 1 41.19 66.28 -6.58
C MET A 1 40.20 65.23 -7.06
N ASN A 2 39.17 65.68 -7.77
CA ASN A 2 38.11 64.88 -8.38
C ASN A 2 38.68 63.81 -9.32
N TRP A 3 38.09 62.60 -9.42
CA TRP A 3 37.22 62.26 -10.55
C TRP A 3 36.49 60.92 -10.38
N ARG A 4 35.26 60.97 -10.88
CA ARG A 4 34.13 60.05 -10.96
C ARG A 4 34.31 58.82 -11.87
N HIS A 5 33.65 57.74 -11.44
CA HIS A 5 32.88 56.70 -12.16
C HIS A 5 33.40 56.00 -13.43
N LEU A 6 33.38 54.66 -13.41
CA LEU A 6 33.00 53.67 -14.46
C LEU A 6 33.35 52.29 -13.87
N GLY A 7 32.51 51.26 -13.71
CA GLY A 7 31.20 50.91 -14.25
C GLY A 7 31.23 49.42 -14.61
N ILE A 8 30.15 48.68 -14.31
CA ILE A 8 29.73 47.37 -14.88
C ILE A 8 30.60 46.16 -14.42
N VAL A 9 30.11 44.96 -14.05
CA VAL A 9 28.92 44.18 -14.40
C VAL A 9 28.53 43.29 -13.22
N ALA A 10 27.31 43.45 -12.70
CA ALA A 10 26.69 42.44 -11.84
C ALA A 10 26.07 41.37 -12.77
N LEU A 11 26.78 40.26 -12.96
CA LEU A 11 26.23 39.07 -13.60
C LEU A 11 25.25 38.41 -12.61
N ALA A 12 23.97 38.76 -12.74
CA ALA A 12 22.90 38.00 -12.12
C ALA A 12 22.78 36.65 -12.83
N LEU A 13 23.43 35.63 -12.29
CA LEU A 13 23.18 34.24 -12.65
C LEU A 13 21.81 33.86 -12.09
N SER A 14 20.75 34.15 -12.85
CA SER A 14 19.44 33.56 -12.64
C SER A 14 19.54 32.07 -12.92
N VAL A 15 19.82 31.28 -11.88
CA VAL A 15 19.63 29.83 -11.92
C VAL A 15 18.12 29.60 -11.94
N SER A 16 17.54 29.62 -13.14
CA SER A 16 16.29 28.92 -13.42
C SER A 16 16.59 27.45 -13.17
N ALA A 17 16.39 27.01 -11.92
CA ALA A 17 16.33 25.60 -11.59
C ALA A 17 15.10 25.05 -12.33
N CYS A 18 15.33 24.64 -13.58
CA CYS A 18 14.41 23.87 -14.37
C CYS A 18 13.96 22.71 -13.48
N GLY A 19 12.67 22.71 -13.17
CA GLY A 19 12.02 21.64 -12.43
C GLY A 19 12.26 20.32 -13.15
N MET A 20 13.26 19.59 -12.70
CA MET A 20 13.25 18.14 -12.76
C MET A 20 12.12 17.72 -11.83
N ARG A 21 10.90 17.74 -12.37
CA ARG A 21 9.80 16.96 -11.79
C ARG A 21 10.31 15.54 -11.86
N ALA A 22 10.83 15.03 -10.73
CA ALA A 22 11.03 13.60 -10.57
C ALA A 22 9.73 12.94 -11.07
N PRO A 23 9.80 11.83 -11.83
CA PRO A 23 8.59 11.09 -12.16
C PRO A 23 7.84 10.95 -10.84
N ALA A 24 6.60 11.45 -10.80
CA ALA A 24 5.84 11.49 -9.57
C ALA A 24 5.89 10.07 -8.99
N ALA A 25 6.58 9.90 -7.87
CA ALA A 25 6.58 8.63 -7.18
C ALA A 25 5.11 8.27 -6.99
N GLY A 26 4.74 7.03 -7.30
CA GLY A 26 3.36 6.58 -7.15
C GLY A 26 2.83 6.96 -5.76
N GLU A 27 1.54 7.22 -5.64
CA GLU A 27 0.91 7.55 -4.38
C GLU A 27 -0.21 6.55 -4.11
N LEU A 28 -0.36 6.18 -2.85
CA LEU A 28 -1.57 5.59 -2.29
C LEU A 28 -1.79 6.22 -0.93
N SER A 29 -2.89 6.95 -0.76
CA SER A 29 -3.28 7.54 0.52
C SER A 29 -4.78 7.44 0.74
N VAL A 30 -5.18 7.31 2.00
CA VAL A 30 -6.58 7.16 2.44
C VAL A 30 -6.84 8.16 3.55
N ASN A 31 -7.79 9.07 3.32
CA ASN A 31 -8.12 10.19 4.22
C ASN A 31 -6.89 11.05 4.59
N GLY A 32 -5.96 11.21 3.65
CA GLY A 32 -4.72 11.98 3.85
C GLY A 32 -3.60 11.22 4.58
N HIS A 33 -3.82 9.95 4.95
CA HIS A 33 -2.78 9.09 5.50
C HIS A 33 -2.14 8.25 4.40
N ALA A 34 -0.82 8.30 4.28
CA ALA A 34 -0.07 7.51 3.32
C ALA A 34 -0.18 6.00 3.63
N VAL A 35 -0.32 5.19 2.59
CA VAL A 35 -0.27 3.74 2.63
C VAL A 35 1.06 3.29 2.01
N SER A 36 1.65 2.22 2.55
CA SER A 36 2.97 1.75 2.13
C SER A 36 2.96 1.21 0.70
N LEU A 37 3.67 1.89 -0.21
CA LEU A 37 3.90 1.41 -1.57
C LEU A 37 4.77 0.15 -1.59
N ALA A 38 5.71 0.03 -0.65
CA ALA A 38 6.52 -1.17 -0.52
C ALA A 38 5.68 -2.41 -0.18
N LEU A 39 4.64 -2.23 0.66
CA LEU A 39 3.68 -3.28 0.95
C LEU A 39 2.84 -3.60 -0.30
N TYR A 40 2.34 -2.59 -1.00
CA TYR A 40 1.66 -2.77 -2.29
C TYR A 40 2.49 -3.62 -3.26
N ASP A 41 3.75 -3.24 -3.50
CA ASP A 41 4.63 -3.97 -4.42
C ASP A 41 4.85 -5.42 -3.96
N SER A 42 4.99 -5.64 -2.65
CA SER A 42 5.16 -6.99 -2.10
C SER A 42 3.92 -7.85 -2.27
N LEU A 43 2.72 -7.29 -2.07
CA LEU A 43 1.47 -8.04 -2.22
C LEU A 43 1.19 -8.35 -3.68
N VAL A 44 1.44 -7.41 -4.61
CA VAL A 44 1.31 -7.67 -6.05
C VAL A 44 2.26 -8.79 -6.49
N ARG A 45 3.54 -8.75 -6.07
CA ARG A 45 4.49 -9.85 -6.37
C ARG A 45 4.04 -11.18 -5.77
N ALA A 46 3.53 -11.18 -4.54
CA ALA A 46 3.04 -12.41 -3.91
C ALA A 46 1.85 -13.02 -4.65
N GLU A 47 0.91 -12.20 -5.15
CA GLU A 47 -0.19 -12.67 -5.99
C GLU A 47 0.29 -13.21 -7.35
N GLN A 48 1.28 -12.57 -7.98
CA GLN A 48 1.90 -13.07 -9.20
C GLN A 48 2.55 -14.44 -8.98
N HIS A 49 3.41 -14.57 -7.95
CA HIS A 49 4.07 -15.82 -7.63
C HIS A 49 3.08 -16.95 -7.33
N ARG A 50 2.02 -16.67 -6.57
CA ARG A 50 0.96 -17.65 -6.29
C ARG A 50 0.25 -18.11 -7.57
N ALA A 51 -0.05 -17.19 -8.48
CA ALA A 51 -0.67 -17.53 -9.76
C ALA A 51 0.25 -18.42 -10.61
N GLU A 52 1.54 -18.09 -10.66
CA GLU A 52 2.54 -18.86 -11.41
C GLU A 52 2.75 -20.26 -10.84
N GLN A 53 2.70 -20.42 -9.51
CA GLN A 53 2.77 -21.73 -8.86
C GLN A 53 1.64 -22.68 -9.28
N VAL A 54 0.47 -22.16 -9.62
CA VAL A 54 -0.67 -22.95 -10.13
C VAL A 54 -0.76 -22.93 -11.67
N GLY A 55 0.31 -22.51 -12.36
CA GLY A 55 0.44 -22.56 -13.82
C GLY A 55 -0.21 -21.39 -14.57
N ILE A 56 -0.64 -20.33 -13.88
CA ILE A 56 -1.21 -19.13 -14.50
C ILE A 56 -0.08 -18.14 -14.79
N ARG A 57 0.22 -17.92 -16.07
CA ARG A 57 1.25 -16.93 -16.47
C ARG A 57 0.74 -15.49 -16.37
N VAL A 58 1.53 -14.65 -15.69
CA VAL A 58 1.35 -13.19 -15.62
C VAL A 58 2.41 -12.51 -16.50
N ASP A 59 2.20 -12.59 -17.82
CA ASP A 59 3.11 -12.00 -18.79
C ASP A 59 2.66 -10.59 -19.21
N ALA A 60 3.44 -9.57 -18.81
CA ALA A 60 3.19 -8.16 -19.11
C ALA A 60 3.22 -7.82 -20.62
N THR A 61 3.80 -8.69 -21.46
CA THR A 61 3.87 -8.46 -22.91
C THR A 61 2.57 -8.85 -23.62
N SER A 62 1.85 -9.86 -23.09
CA SER A 62 0.58 -10.32 -23.63
C SER A 62 -0.62 -9.50 -23.13
N ARG A 63 -1.67 -9.35 -23.94
CA ARG A 63 -2.92 -8.71 -23.48
C ARG A 63 -3.51 -9.42 -22.27
N ALA A 64 -3.56 -10.75 -22.30
CA ALA A 64 -4.14 -11.55 -21.22
C ALA A 64 -3.35 -11.43 -19.92
N GLY A 65 -2.02 -11.42 -19.97
CA GLY A 65 -1.18 -11.23 -18.79
C GLY A 65 -1.25 -9.81 -18.24
N ARG A 66 -1.32 -8.77 -19.09
CA ARG A 66 -1.62 -7.39 -18.63
C ARG A 66 -2.96 -7.28 -17.92
N THR A 67 -4.00 -7.90 -18.45
CA THR A 67 -5.32 -7.92 -17.79
C THR A 67 -5.25 -8.62 -16.43
N ARG A 68 -4.55 -9.75 -16.33
CA ARG A 68 -4.36 -10.45 -15.04
C ARG A 68 -3.61 -9.61 -14.03
N LEU A 69 -2.51 -8.99 -14.45
CA LEU A 69 -1.74 -8.08 -13.61
C LEU A 69 -2.61 -6.94 -13.09
N ALA A 70 -3.36 -6.28 -13.97
CA ALA A 70 -4.26 -5.20 -13.59
C ALA A 70 -5.34 -5.68 -12.59
N SER A 71 -5.87 -6.90 -12.74
CA SER A 71 -6.80 -7.47 -11.76
C SER A 71 -6.14 -7.73 -10.39
N MET A 72 -4.90 -8.21 -10.36
CA MET A 72 -4.14 -8.39 -9.12
C MET A 72 -3.88 -7.05 -8.43
N GLU A 73 -3.41 -6.05 -9.19
CA GLU A 73 -3.19 -4.69 -8.69
C GLU A 73 -4.49 -4.07 -8.16
N THR A 74 -5.61 -4.26 -8.86
CA THR A 74 -6.93 -3.81 -8.40
C THR A 74 -7.30 -4.43 -7.05
N SER A 75 -7.16 -5.75 -6.90
CA SER A 75 -7.45 -6.44 -5.64
C SER A 75 -6.56 -5.96 -4.50
N VAL A 76 -5.25 -5.77 -4.75
CA VAL A 76 -4.31 -5.29 -3.74
C VAL A 76 -4.62 -3.84 -3.35
N ILE A 77 -4.92 -2.95 -4.29
CA ILE A 77 -5.31 -1.56 -3.97
C ILE A 77 -6.57 -1.55 -3.11
N HIS A 78 -7.58 -2.35 -3.47
CA HIS A 78 -8.82 -2.44 -2.70
C HIS A 78 -8.57 -2.91 -1.27
N GLU A 79 -7.78 -3.98 -1.10
CA GLU A 79 -7.44 -4.52 0.23
C GLU A 79 -6.65 -3.51 1.06
N LEU A 80 -5.66 -2.83 0.48
CA LEU A 80 -4.88 -1.83 1.20
C LEU A 80 -5.70 -0.59 1.59
N VAL A 81 -6.67 -0.20 0.76
CA VAL A 81 -7.63 0.87 1.12
C VAL A 81 -8.49 0.41 2.30
N ARG A 82 -8.98 -0.82 2.26
CA ARG A 82 -9.78 -1.43 3.33
C ARG A 82 -8.98 -1.52 4.64
N ASP A 83 -7.75 -2.00 4.59
CA ASP A 83 -6.84 -2.11 5.74
C ASP A 83 -6.54 -0.74 6.38
N ALA A 84 -6.31 0.29 5.55
CA ALA A 84 -6.12 1.66 6.03
C ALA A 84 -7.37 2.20 6.72
N VAL A 85 -8.57 1.92 6.19
CA VAL A 85 -9.85 2.29 6.82
C VAL A 85 -10.05 1.54 8.15
N VAL A 86 -9.77 0.24 8.18
CA VAL A 86 -9.80 -0.57 9.41
C VAL A 86 -8.91 0.04 10.49
N GLU A 87 -7.68 0.41 10.12
CA GLU A 87 -6.76 1.07 11.04
C GLU A 87 -7.33 2.40 11.57
N GLN A 88 -7.85 3.25 10.70
CA GLN A 88 -8.41 4.55 11.10
C GLN A 88 -9.65 4.38 12.00
N MET A 89 -10.53 3.42 11.69
CA MET A 89 -11.69 3.10 12.52
C MET A 89 -11.28 2.59 13.90
N ALA A 90 -10.26 1.73 13.98
CA ALA A 90 -9.72 1.25 15.24
C ALA A 90 -9.11 2.39 16.06
N GLN A 91 -8.28 3.22 15.43
CA GLN A 91 -7.67 4.39 16.07
C GLN A 91 -8.72 5.35 16.64
N ALA A 92 -9.77 5.66 15.87
CA ALA A 92 -10.88 6.53 16.31
C ALA A 92 -11.64 5.98 17.53
N ARG A 93 -11.61 4.66 17.75
CA ARG A 93 -12.23 3.97 18.89
C ARG A 93 -11.23 3.67 20.02
N GLY A 94 -10.00 4.18 19.92
CA GLY A 94 -8.94 3.91 20.91
C GLY A 94 -8.40 2.47 20.89
N ILE A 95 -8.74 1.68 19.88
CA ILE A 95 -8.28 0.31 19.70
C ILE A 95 -6.87 0.34 19.11
N ARG A 96 -5.93 -0.34 19.77
CA ARG A 96 -4.52 -0.39 19.37
C ARG A 96 -3.95 -1.79 19.58
N ILE A 97 -3.12 -2.24 18.64
CA ILE A 97 -2.31 -3.44 18.80
C ILE A 97 -0.95 -3.04 19.36
N THR A 98 -0.58 -3.58 20.52
CA THR A 98 0.75 -3.37 21.10
C THR A 98 1.79 -4.26 20.41
N PRO A 99 3.09 -3.89 20.46
CA PRO A 99 4.15 -4.75 19.92
C PRO A 99 4.12 -6.18 20.47
N ALA A 100 3.93 -6.31 21.79
CA ALA A 100 3.84 -7.62 22.45
C ALA A 100 2.65 -8.46 21.96
N GLN A 101 1.48 -7.85 21.72
CA GLN A 101 0.33 -8.56 21.15
C GLN A 101 0.62 -9.04 19.73
N LEU A 102 1.30 -8.23 18.92
CA LEU A 102 1.65 -8.57 17.55
C LEU A 102 2.69 -9.71 17.51
N GLU A 103 3.73 -9.62 18.34
CA GLU A 103 4.74 -10.68 18.49
C GLU A 103 4.11 -12.00 18.96
N GLN A 104 3.21 -11.96 19.93
CA GLN A 104 2.49 -13.15 20.39
C GLN A 104 1.68 -13.79 19.26
N ARG A 105 0.98 -12.99 18.45
CA ARG A 105 0.23 -13.50 17.30
C ARG A 105 1.13 -14.00 16.18
N LEU A 106 2.29 -13.38 15.97
CA LEU A 106 3.27 -13.84 15.01
C LEU A 106 3.85 -15.20 15.43
N ALA A 107 4.21 -15.36 16.70
CA ALA A 107 4.66 -16.65 17.24
C ALA A 107 3.58 -17.73 17.10
N ALA A 108 2.31 -17.40 17.35
CA ALA A 108 1.20 -18.33 17.13
C ALA A 108 1.05 -18.72 15.65
N ALA A 109 1.24 -17.78 14.72
CA ALA A 109 1.28 -18.08 13.29
C ALA A 109 2.45 -19.02 12.97
N GLU A 110 3.66 -18.75 13.45
CA GLU A 110 4.82 -19.62 13.24
C GLU A 110 4.54 -21.06 13.71
N GLN A 111 3.94 -21.24 14.88
CA GLN A 111 3.55 -22.56 15.36
C GLN A 111 2.50 -23.24 14.46
N ALA A 112 1.53 -22.49 13.94
CA ALA A 112 0.52 -23.03 13.02
C ALA A 112 1.11 -23.51 11.68
N PHE A 113 2.24 -22.94 11.25
CA PHE A 113 3.00 -23.41 10.08
C PHE A 113 3.93 -24.60 10.39
N GLY A 114 4.05 -25.04 11.64
CA GLY A 114 4.96 -26.10 12.06
C GLY A 114 6.31 -25.61 12.59
N GLY A 115 6.40 -24.33 12.99
CA GLY A 115 7.57 -23.69 13.56
C GLY A 115 8.20 -22.63 12.64
N THR A 116 9.15 -21.87 13.16
CA THR A 116 9.76 -20.71 12.50
C THR A 116 10.36 -21.05 11.13
N SER A 117 11.04 -22.20 10.99
CA SER A 117 11.64 -22.61 9.70
C SER A 117 10.58 -22.84 8.61
N ALA A 118 9.51 -23.56 8.92
CA ALA A 118 8.42 -23.82 7.97
C ALA A 118 7.64 -22.54 7.63
N PHE A 119 7.46 -21.65 8.61
CA PHE A 119 6.91 -20.32 8.39
C PHE A 119 7.76 -19.48 7.44
N ASP A 120 9.07 -19.40 7.67
CA ASP A 120 9.98 -18.62 6.82
C ASP A 120 10.03 -19.19 5.39
N GLN A 121 10.00 -20.52 5.23
CA GLN A 121 9.88 -21.16 3.92
C GLN A 121 8.56 -20.84 3.21
N ALA A 122 7.44 -20.82 3.93
CA ALA A 122 6.15 -20.45 3.37
C ALA A 122 6.16 -19.00 2.86
N LEU A 123 6.72 -18.08 3.64
CA LEU A 123 6.91 -16.68 3.24
C LEU A 123 7.80 -16.56 1.99
N GLN A 124 8.95 -17.25 1.98
CA GLN A 124 9.86 -17.26 0.84
C GLN A 124 9.21 -17.80 -0.44
N SER A 125 8.38 -18.84 -0.34
CA SER A 125 7.70 -19.40 -1.51
C SER A 125 6.74 -18.40 -2.17
N THR A 126 6.29 -17.38 -1.44
CA THR A 126 5.39 -16.33 -1.94
C THR A 126 6.08 -14.97 -2.11
N ASP A 127 7.41 -14.90 -2.01
CA ASP A 127 8.19 -13.65 -2.03
C ASP A 127 7.68 -12.59 -1.02
N LEU A 128 7.07 -13.03 0.08
CA LEU A 128 6.52 -12.16 1.11
C LEU A 128 7.55 -11.99 2.24
N LYS A 129 7.80 -10.76 2.69
CA LYS A 129 8.67 -10.51 3.83
C LYS A 129 7.93 -10.73 5.15
N LYS A 130 8.65 -11.13 6.19
CA LYS A 130 8.10 -11.24 7.56
C LYS A 130 7.51 -9.92 8.08
N SER A 131 8.10 -8.78 7.72
CA SER A 131 7.58 -7.45 8.05
C SER A 131 6.22 -7.17 7.38
N ASP A 132 6.06 -7.58 6.13
CA ASP A 132 4.84 -7.38 5.36
C ASP A 132 3.73 -8.30 5.89
N PHE A 133 4.08 -9.56 6.17
CA PHE A 133 3.18 -10.47 6.89
C PHE A 133 2.75 -9.90 8.25
N SER A 134 3.69 -9.33 9.02
CA SER A 134 3.40 -8.71 10.31
C SER A 134 2.44 -7.52 10.18
N ALA A 135 2.59 -6.70 9.14
CA ALA A 135 1.65 -5.61 8.84
C ALA A 135 0.24 -6.14 8.55
N LEU A 136 0.12 -7.15 7.67
CA LEU A 136 -1.16 -7.82 7.37
C LEU A 136 -1.80 -8.43 8.62
N LEU A 137 -0.99 -9.09 9.45
CA LEU A 137 -1.44 -9.69 10.70
C LEU A 137 -2.00 -8.61 11.65
N ARG A 138 -1.36 -7.45 11.71
CA ARG A 138 -1.84 -6.32 12.51
C ARG A 138 -3.21 -5.83 12.05
N TYR A 139 -3.44 -5.69 10.74
CA TYR A 139 -4.76 -5.31 10.20
C TYR A 139 -5.85 -6.32 10.56
N ARG A 140 -5.57 -7.62 10.42
CA ARG A 140 -6.50 -8.69 10.85
C ARG A 140 -6.81 -8.64 12.34
N MET A 141 -5.82 -8.33 13.18
CA MET A 141 -6.03 -8.17 14.63
C MET A 141 -6.91 -6.96 14.94
N LEU A 142 -6.72 -5.83 14.26
CA LEU A 142 -7.55 -4.63 14.43
C LEU A 142 -8.99 -4.90 14.01
N GLU A 143 -9.18 -5.55 12.86
CA GLU A 143 -10.51 -5.94 12.38
C GLU A 143 -11.22 -6.87 13.37
N THR A 144 -10.49 -7.86 13.92
CA THR A 144 -11.04 -8.77 14.95
C THR A 144 -11.47 -8.00 16.20
N GLN A 145 -10.66 -7.04 16.67
CA GLN A 145 -11.02 -6.23 17.84
C GLN A 145 -12.21 -5.30 17.54
N LEU A 146 -12.30 -4.72 16.34
CA LEU A 146 -13.47 -3.95 15.91
C LEU A 146 -14.73 -4.81 15.89
N ALA A 147 -14.63 -6.07 15.43
CA ALA A 147 -15.74 -7.02 15.42
C ALA A 147 -16.23 -7.38 16.82
N GLN A 148 -15.33 -7.46 17.80
CA GLN A 148 -15.69 -7.75 19.19
C GLN A 148 -16.45 -6.61 19.86
N VAL A 149 -16.21 -5.36 19.45
CA VAL A 149 -16.93 -4.19 19.97
C VAL A 149 -18.34 -4.10 19.38
N ASN A 150 -18.51 -4.45 18.10
CA ASN A 150 -19.79 -4.39 17.39
C ASN A 150 -20.06 -5.70 16.65
N ALA A 151 -20.43 -6.74 17.39
CA ALA A 151 -20.69 -8.07 16.83
C ALA A 151 -21.90 -8.02 15.87
N GLY A 152 -21.65 -8.20 14.57
CA GLY A 152 -22.69 -8.37 13.54
C GLY A 152 -22.68 -7.36 12.39
N GLU A 153 -22.05 -6.19 12.55
CA GLU A 153 -22.11 -5.12 11.52
C GLU A 153 -20.75 -4.58 11.09
N VAL A 154 -19.65 -5.03 11.71
CA VAL A 154 -18.32 -4.45 11.46
C VAL A 154 -17.96 -4.42 9.97
N ASN A 155 -18.29 -5.47 9.21
CA ASN A 155 -17.98 -5.52 7.78
C ASN A 155 -18.78 -4.46 7.00
N LEU A 156 -20.08 -4.31 7.27
CA LEU A 156 -20.90 -3.26 6.64
C LEU A 156 -20.40 -1.85 7.01
N GLN A 157 -19.92 -1.66 8.25
CA GLN A 157 -19.33 -0.40 8.69
C GLN A 157 -18.00 -0.12 7.96
N ILE A 158 -17.16 -1.13 7.77
CA ILE A 158 -15.91 -1.02 7.00
C ILE A 158 -16.23 -0.66 5.54
N GLU A 159 -17.11 -1.40 4.88
CA GLU A 159 -17.49 -1.11 3.48
C GLU A 159 -18.10 0.29 3.33
N THR A 160 -18.96 0.70 4.27
CA THR A 160 -19.50 2.05 4.30
C THR A 160 -18.40 3.10 4.47
N ALA A 161 -17.43 2.85 5.35
CA ALA A 161 -16.30 3.76 5.56
C ALA A 161 -15.37 3.81 4.33
N VAL A 162 -15.10 2.69 3.67
CA VAL A 162 -14.34 2.62 2.41
C VAL A 162 -15.03 3.45 1.33
N SER A 163 -16.36 3.31 1.16
CA SER A 163 -17.12 4.07 0.16
C SER A 163 -17.11 5.60 0.38
N ARG A 164 -16.83 6.04 1.61
CA ARG A 164 -16.76 7.46 2.01
C ARG A 164 -15.34 7.98 2.11
N ALA A 165 -14.34 7.10 2.04
CA ALA A 165 -12.95 7.47 2.21
C ALA A 165 -12.47 8.32 1.04
N ARG A 166 -11.63 9.31 1.33
CA ARG A 166 -10.91 10.07 0.31
C ARG A 166 -9.66 9.30 -0.07
N VAL A 167 -9.69 8.63 -1.21
CA VAL A 167 -8.56 7.83 -1.71
C VAL A 167 -7.84 8.59 -2.82
N VAL A 168 -6.53 8.78 -2.66
CA VAL A 168 -5.62 9.22 -3.72
C VAL A 168 -4.77 8.03 -4.11
N VAL A 169 -4.80 7.66 -5.39
CA VAL A 169 -4.04 6.53 -5.91
C VAL A 169 -3.55 6.82 -7.33
N THR A 170 -2.25 6.67 -7.57
CA THR A 170 -1.61 6.94 -8.87
C THR A 170 -0.72 5.79 -9.36
N ILE A 171 -0.95 4.59 -8.83
CA ILE A 171 -0.24 3.34 -9.16
C ILE A 171 -1.16 2.33 -9.85
N GLY A 172 -0.56 1.32 -10.48
CA GLY A 172 -1.28 0.24 -11.15
C GLY A 172 -2.33 0.75 -12.15
N PRO A 173 -3.57 0.24 -12.14
CA PRO A 173 -4.65 0.67 -13.04
C PRO A 173 -5.02 2.16 -12.88
N CYS A 174 -4.67 2.77 -11.75
CA CYS A 174 -4.98 4.16 -11.43
C CYS A 174 -3.91 5.17 -11.88
N ALA A 175 -2.83 4.73 -12.51
CA ALA A 175 -1.78 5.61 -13.03
C ALA A 175 -2.28 6.60 -14.11
N ASN A 176 -3.43 6.33 -14.76
CA ASN A 176 -3.98 7.15 -15.83
C ASN A 176 -4.83 8.36 -15.34
N GLY A 177 -4.83 8.65 -14.04
CA GLY A 177 -5.48 9.85 -13.48
C GLY A 177 -7.01 9.79 -13.33
N ARG A 178 -7.63 8.63 -13.55
CA ARG A 178 -9.03 8.40 -13.18
C ARG A 178 -9.15 8.35 -11.64
N PRO A 179 -10.23 8.89 -11.03
CA PRO A 179 -10.39 8.84 -9.58
C PRO A 179 -10.73 7.42 -9.11
N TYR A 180 -10.37 7.09 -7.87
CA TYR A 180 -10.88 5.91 -7.17
C TYR A 180 -12.39 6.05 -6.87
N PRO A 181 -13.21 4.98 -6.94
CA PRO A 181 -12.86 3.62 -7.38
C PRO A 181 -12.94 3.43 -8.90
N ALA A 182 -13.31 4.45 -9.67
CA ALA A 182 -13.51 4.33 -11.12
C ALA A 182 -12.25 3.88 -11.88
N CYS A 183 -11.06 4.19 -11.37
CA CYS A 183 -9.80 3.73 -11.93
C CYS A 183 -9.56 2.21 -11.81
N LEU A 184 -10.28 1.53 -10.91
CA LEU A 184 -10.18 0.08 -10.73
C LEU A 184 -11.08 -0.72 -11.69
N ALA A 185 -12.03 -0.05 -12.34
CA ALA A 185 -12.85 -0.65 -13.39
C ALA A 185 -12.02 -0.78 -14.67
N THR A 186 -11.39 -1.95 -14.83
CA THR A 186 -10.58 -2.37 -15.99
C THR A 186 -11.35 -3.27 -16.94
#